data_AF-A0A5B7FAM3-F1
#
_entry.id   AF-A0A5B7FAM3-F1
#
_cell.length_a   1.000
_cell.length_b   1.000
_cell.length_c   1.000
_cell.angle_alpha   90.00
_cell.angle_beta   90.00
_cell.angle_gamma   90.00
#
_symmetry.space_group_name_H-M   'P 1'
#
loop_
_entity.id
_entity.type
_entity.pdbx_description
1 polymer ?
#
loop_
_entity_poly.entity_id
_entity_poly.type
_entity_poly.pdbx_seq_one_letter_code
_entity_poly.pdbx_strand_id
1 'polypeptide(L)'
;MDNIFREHKDSLTPYTKEELEFSGVSVNGITFSNRLETHFEDFEYNLINAVDDTAEISDVPISTVVDRLTHNDFTVTLDISNNNDHEILAVVRAFAWPKYDNNHVEFSFNDGRWNAIEMDKFWVKLASGKNEVKRSSKESAVTVPDVPSFQTLIDKANEALTSGSELHLEEYYSSLGLPNRFLLPKGKTEGMDFHVVVFVSDGAKDAGVDGLHESTTFNHYGCHDGTYPDNQPHGYPLDRRVDDERIITGVSNFKAVDVKVYHVEEDH
;
A
#
# COMPACT_ATOMS: atom_id res chain seq x y z
N MET A 1 -8.55 -16.22 14.84
CA MET A 1 -9.70 -15.44 14.35
C MET A 1 -9.72 -15.46 12.82
N ASP A 2 -8.62 -15.11 12.16
CA ASP A 2 -8.49 -15.13 10.71
C ASP A 2 -8.86 -16.46 10.02
N ASN A 3 -8.44 -17.61 10.58
CA ASN A 3 -8.81 -18.92 10.04
C ASN A 3 -10.34 -19.16 9.93
N ILE A 4 -11.16 -18.54 10.78
CA ILE A 4 -12.63 -18.64 10.68
C ILE A 4 -13.13 -17.92 9.42
N PHE A 5 -12.54 -16.77 9.09
CA PHE A 5 -12.81 -16.06 7.84
C PHE A 5 -12.26 -16.80 6.63
N ARG A 6 -11.08 -17.43 6.75
CA ARG A 6 -10.53 -18.30 5.71
C ARG A 6 -11.47 -19.44 5.37
N GLU A 7 -11.95 -20.18 6.36
CA GLU A 7 -12.89 -21.28 6.17
C GLU A 7 -14.17 -20.81 5.45
N HIS A 8 -14.71 -19.64 5.84
CA HIS A 8 -15.85 -19.05 5.14
C HIS A 8 -15.52 -18.68 3.69
N LYS A 9 -14.41 -17.98 3.44
CA LYS A 9 -13.99 -17.55 2.10
C LYS A 9 -13.69 -18.74 1.18
N ASP A 10 -13.09 -19.79 1.71
CA ASP A 10 -12.78 -21.03 0.98
C ASP A 10 -14.05 -21.84 0.69
N SER A 11 -15.15 -21.63 1.43
CA SER A 11 -16.46 -22.22 1.12
C SER A 11 -17.18 -21.54 -0.06
N LEU A 12 -16.78 -20.31 -0.42
CA LEU A 12 -17.35 -19.59 -1.55
C LEU A 12 -16.89 -20.22 -2.88
N THR A 13 -17.72 -20.07 -3.92
CA THR A 13 -17.34 -20.48 -5.27
C THR A 13 -16.11 -19.69 -5.73
N PRO A 14 -15.04 -20.35 -6.20
CA PRO A 14 -13.90 -19.69 -6.84
C PRO A 14 -14.35 -18.77 -7.97
N TYR A 15 -13.63 -17.67 -8.17
CA TYR A 15 -13.91 -16.79 -9.30
C TYR A 15 -13.68 -17.51 -10.63
N THR A 16 -14.56 -17.28 -11.60
CA THR A 16 -14.35 -17.75 -12.96
C THR A 16 -13.43 -16.79 -13.73
N LYS A 17 -12.91 -17.24 -14.88
CA LYS A 17 -12.09 -16.38 -15.73
C LYS A 17 -12.89 -15.14 -16.18
N GLU A 18 -14.16 -15.32 -16.53
CA GLU A 18 -15.05 -14.27 -17.00
C GLU A 18 -15.35 -13.22 -15.93
N GLU A 19 -15.38 -13.61 -14.65
CA GLU A 19 -15.54 -12.67 -13.52
C GLU A 19 -14.28 -11.84 -13.29
N LEU A 20 -13.10 -12.40 -13.58
CA LEU A 20 -11.80 -11.74 -13.39
C LEU A 20 -11.36 -10.90 -14.61
N GLU A 21 -11.85 -11.23 -15.80
CA GLU A 21 -11.36 -10.65 -17.05
C GLU A 21 -11.86 -9.21 -17.23
N PHE A 22 -10.90 -8.28 -17.33
CA PHE A 22 -11.17 -6.91 -17.72
C PHE A 22 -10.90 -6.75 -19.22
N SER A 23 -11.95 -6.94 -20.02
CA SER A 23 -11.85 -6.99 -21.48
C SER A 23 -11.12 -5.78 -22.09
N GLY A 24 -10.17 -6.08 -22.97
CA GLY A 24 -9.37 -5.06 -23.66
C GLY A 24 -8.22 -4.50 -22.83
N VAL A 25 -8.09 -4.87 -21.55
CA VAL A 25 -7.01 -4.38 -20.67
C VAL A 25 -5.94 -5.45 -20.48
N SER A 26 -4.68 -5.06 -20.60
CA SER A 26 -3.54 -5.94 -20.31
C SER A 26 -2.45 -5.27 -19.48
N VAL A 27 -1.95 -5.97 -18.47
CA VAL A 27 -0.77 -5.57 -17.71
C VAL A 27 0.45 -6.19 -18.39
N ASN A 28 1.22 -5.35 -19.07
CA ASN A 28 2.34 -5.80 -19.90
C ASN A 28 3.65 -5.88 -19.11
N GLY A 29 3.84 -5.01 -18.12
CA GLY A 29 5.09 -4.88 -17.38
C GLY A 29 4.90 -4.28 -15.99
N ILE A 30 5.75 -4.72 -15.05
CA ILE A 30 5.89 -4.17 -13.70
C ILE A 30 7.39 -3.94 -13.50
N THR A 31 7.79 -2.69 -13.26
CA THR A 31 9.19 -2.32 -13.07
C THR A 31 9.34 -1.48 -11.82
N PHE A 32 10.35 -1.78 -11.01
CA PHE A 32 10.74 -0.98 -9.85
C PHE A 32 11.95 -0.11 -10.23
N SER A 33 11.95 1.16 -9.83
CA SER A 33 13.02 2.11 -10.16
C SER A 33 14.38 1.74 -9.56
N ASN A 34 14.38 0.99 -8.46
CA ASN A 34 15.56 0.63 -7.68
C ASN A 34 15.34 -0.69 -6.95
N ARG A 35 16.42 -1.19 -6.35
CA ARG A 35 16.37 -2.33 -5.44
C ARG A 35 15.49 -1.98 -4.23
N LEU A 36 14.66 -2.93 -3.81
CA LEU A 36 13.83 -2.79 -2.62
C LEU A 36 14.70 -3.05 -1.39
N GLU A 37 14.88 -2.03 -0.58
CA GLU A 37 15.80 -2.05 0.57
C GLU A 37 15.12 -1.50 1.81
N THR A 38 15.33 -2.20 2.93
CA THR A 38 14.95 -1.74 4.26
C THR A 38 16.19 -1.51 5.11
N HIS A 39 16.09 -0.65 6.11
CA HIS A 39 17.12 -0.39 7.11
C HIS A 39 16.47 0.10 8.39
N PHE A 40 17.24 0.18 9.48
CA PHE A 40 16.80 0.89 10.68
C PHE A 40 17.28 2.34 10.62
N GLU A 41 16.46 3.25 11.13
CA GLU A 41 16.85 4.64 11.36
C GLU A 41 16.53 5.04 12.81
N ASP A 42 17.37 5.93 13.35
CA ASP A 42 17.14 6.54 14.66
C ASP A 42 15.94 7.50 14.58
N PHE A 43 14.98 7.31 15.47
CA PHE A 43 13.86 8.23 15.65
C PHE A 43 13.83 8.78 17.06
N GLU A 44 14.03 10.09 17.16
CA GLU A 44 13.96 10.82 18.42
C GLU A 44 12.54 11.35 18.66
N TYR A 45 12.00 11.13 19.86
CA TYR A 45 10.76 11.77 20.28
C TYR A 45 10.84 12.33 21.70
N ASN A 46 10.05 13.37 21.92
CA ASN A 46 10.06 14.18 23.14
C ASN A 46 9.21 13.53 24.26
N LEU A 47 9.70 13.61 25.50
CA LEU A 47 9.11 13.04 26.71
C LEU A 47 8.64 14.10 27.73
N ILE A 48 8.68 15.39 27.40
CA ILE A 48 8.28 16.50 28.29
C ILE A 48 6.85 16.28 28.81
N ASN A 49 5.91 15.89 27.95
CA ASN A 49 4.52 15.63 28.34
C ASN A 49 4.34 14.34 29.18
N ALA A 50 5.39 13.55 29.40
CA ALA A 50 5.35 12.33 30.20
C ALA A 50 5.86 12.55 31.64
N VAL A 51 6.40 13.73 31.96
CA VAL A 51 6.92 14.09 33.27
C VAL A 51 6.05 15.15 33.93
N ASP A 52 6.06 15.22 35.27
CA ASP A 52 5.34 16.25 36.02
C ASP A 52 6.01 17.61 35.85
N ASP A 53 5.23 18.61 35.46
CA ASP A 53 5.67 20.01 35.31
C ASP A 53 5.24 20.87 36.52
N THR A 54 5.99 21.95 36.79
CA THR A 54 5.68 22.95 37.82
C THR A 54 5.90 24.36 37.27
N ALA A 55 4.98 25.28 37.55
CA ALA A 55 5.07 26.67 37.08
C ALA A 55 6.32 27.45 37.57
N GLU A 56 7.05 26.91 38.55
CA GLU A 56 8.23 27.54 39.15
C GLU A 56 9.54 27.13 38.44
N ILE A 57 9.52 26.04 37.66
CA ILE A 57 10.70 25.47 37.01
C ILE A 57 10.43 25.44 35.51
N SER A 58 11.35 26.00 34.72
CA SER A 58 11.24 25.90 33.26
C SER A 58 11.48 24.46 32.79
N ASP A 59 10.69 24.04 31.81
CA ASP A 59 10.89 22.76 31.12
C ASP A 59 12.32 22.59 30.63
N VAL A 60 12.83 21.37 30.78
CA VAL A 60 14.09 20.94 30.18
C VAL A 60 13.79 20.02 28.98
N PRO A 61 14.57 20.09 27.89
CA PRO A 61 14.42 19.14 26.79
C PRO A 61 14.69 17.71 27.28
N ILE A 62 13.68 16.85 27.22
CA ILE A 62 13.79 15.42 27.51
C ILE A 62 13.32 14.69 26.25
N SER A 63 14.16 13.82 25.73
CA SER A 63 13.87 12.98 24.57
C SER A 63 14.44 11.58 24.74
N THR A 64 14.00 10.67 23.90
CA THR A 64 14.56 9.33 23.75
C THR A 64 14.69 9.00 22.28
N VAL A 65 15.65 8.14 21.94
CA VAL A 65 15.87 7.62 20.59
C VAL A 65 15.41 6.18 20.53
N VAL A 66 14.74 5.80 19.46
CA VAL A 66 14.32 4.43 19.16
C VAL A 66 14.62 4.08 17.71
N ASP A 67 15.09 2.87 17.48
CA ASP A 67 15.35 2.37 16.13
C ASP A 67 14.02 1.97 15.48
N ARG A 68 13.74 2.49 14.28
CA ARG A 68 12.54 2.17 13.53
C ARG A 68 12.92 1.60 12.17
N LEU A 69 12.28 0.49 11.80
CA LEU A 69 12.39 -0.03 10.44
C LEU A 69 11.85 1.03 9.46
N THR A 70 12.56 1.20 8.36
CA THR A 70 12.16 2.03 7.23
C THR A 70 12.61 1.39 5.91
N HIS A 71 12.25 1.99 4.79
CA HIS A 71 12.69 1.57 3.47
C HIS A 71 13.10 2.74 2.60
N ASN A 72 13.95 2.47 1.61
CA ASN A 72 14.30 3.45 0.60
C ASN A 72 13.08 3.73 -0.30
N ASP A 73 12.93 4.98 -0.72
CA ASP A 73 11.89 5.36 -1.68
C ASP A 73 12.04 4.58 -2.98
N PHE A 74 10.93 4.16 -3.56
CA PHE A 74 10.90 3.55 -4.88
C PHE A 74 9.65 3.97 -5.66
N THR A 75 9.73 3.89 -6.97
CA THR A 75 8.60 4.08 -7.89
C THR A 75 8.33 2.79 -8.63
N VAL A 76 7.06 2.38 -8.66
CA VAL A 76 6.57 1.29 -9.49
C VAL A 76 6.07 1.89 -10.80
N THR A 77 6.56 1.36 -11.92
CA THR A 77 6.08 1.68 -13.26
C THR A 77 5.31 0.49 -13.80
N LEU A 78 4.04 0.71 -14.15
CA LEU A 78 3.14 -0.28 -14.72
C LEU A 78 2.89 0.05 -16.19
N ASP A 79 3.23 -0.88 -17.07
CA ASP A 79 2.91 -0.78 -18.49
C ASP A 79 1.56 -1.42 -18.75
N ILE A 80 0.51 -0.62 -18.97
CA ILE A 80 -0.85 -1.11 -19.14
C ILE A 80 -1.36 -0.75 -20.53
N SER A 81 -1.88 -1.72 -21.28
CA SER A 81 -2.58 -1.45 -22.54
C SER A 81 -4.08 -1.48 -22.35
N ASN A 82 -4.75 -0.48 -22.91
CA ASN A 82 -6.19 -0.43 -23.09
C ASN A 82 -6.48 -0.50 -24.59
N ASN A 83 -6.94 -1.65 -25.07
CA ASN A 83 -7.29 -1.90 -26.47
C ASN A 83 -8.74 -1.49 -26.81
N ASN A 84 -9.46 -0.88 -25.87
CA ASN A 84 -10.74 -0.24 -26.17
C ASN A 84 -10.49 1.08 -26.94
N ASP A 85 -11.52 1.57 -27.64
CA ASP A 85 -11.47 2.79 -28.46
C ASP A 85 -11.69 4.08 -27.66
N HIS A 86 -11.83 3.99 -26.35
CA HIS A 86 -12.09 5.09 -25.43
C HIS A 86 -11.30 4.96 -24.13
N GLU A 87 -11.20 6.05 -23.39
CA GLU A 87 -10.66 6.07 -22.03
C GLU A 87 -11.57 5.29 -21.08
N ILE A 88 -10.97 4.50 -20.18
CA ILE A 88 -11.70 3.71 -19.18
C ILE A 88 -11.15 4.00 -17.78
N LEU A 89 -12.02 3.90 -16.78
CA LEU A 89 -11.62 3.92 -15.37
C LEU A 89 -11.20 2.51 -14.94
N ALA A 90 -10.05 2.40 -14.30
CA ALA A 90 -9.50 1.15 -13.79
C ALA A 90 -9.12 1.27 -12.32
N VAL A 91 -9.12 0.16 -11.59
CA VAL A 91 -8.51 0.04 -10.25
C VAL A 91 -7.28 -0.85 -10.38
N VAL A 92 -6.14 -0.34 -9.96
CA VAL A 92 -4.91 -1.11 -9.82
C VAL A 92 -4.86 -1.66 -8.39
N ARG A 93 -4.70 -2.97 -8.26
CA ARG A 93 -4.59 -3.67 -6.97
C ARG A 93 -3.25 -4.40 -6.94
N ALA A 94 -2.37 -4.00 -6.03
CA ALA A 94 -1.04 -4.56 -5.90
C ALA A 94 -0.92 -5.33 -4.58
N PHE A 95 -0.42 -6.57 -4.66
CA PHE A 95 -0.19 -7.42 -3.50
C PHE A 95 1.19 -8.03 -3.54
N ALA A 96 1.72 -8.43 -2.38
CA ALA A 96 2.96 -9.17 -2.30
C ALA A 96 2.88 -10.29 -1.25
N TRP A 97 3.58 -11.40 -1.46
CA TRP A 97 3.81 -12.43 -0.44
C TRP A 97 5.19 -13.03 -0.58
N PRO A 98 5.78 -13.57 0.50
CA PRO A 98 7.05 -14.27 0.42
C PRO A 98 6.95 -15.46 -0.53
N LYS A 99 7.96 -15.68 -1.36
CA LYS A 99 7.98 -16.82 -2.29
C LYS A 99 8.12 -18.16 -1.57
N TYR A 100 8.94 -18.19 -0.52
CA TYR A 100 9.25 -19.38 0.25
C TYR A 100 8.86 -19.23 1.72
N ASP A 101 8.46 -20.33 2.33
CA ASP A 101 8.28 -20.42 3.78
C ASP A 101 9.64 -20.49 4.52
N ASN A 102 9.60 -20.59 5.86
CA ASN A 102 10.81 -20.67 6.68
C ASN A 102 11.62 -21.97 6.48
N ASN A 103 10.99 -23.03 5.96
CA ASN A 103 11.64 -24.29 5.62
C ASN A 103 12.13 -24.31 4.16
N HIS A 104 12.02 -23.17 3.45
CA HIS A 104 12.40 -23.01 2.05
C HIS A 104 11.53 -23.80 1.07
N VAL A 105 10.28 -24.06 1.43
CA VAL A 105 9.25 -24.62 0.55
C VAL A 105 8.52 -23.47 -0.14
N GLU A 106 8.40 -23.53 -1.47
CA GLU A 106 7.67 -22.53 -2.25
C GLU A 106 6.18 -22.58 -1.89
N PHE A 107 5.58 -21.42 -1.65
CA PHE A 107 4.16 -21.35 -1.37
C PHE A 107 3.34 -21.78 -2.58
N SER A 108 2.32 -22.60 -2.36
CA SER A 108 1.26 -22.77 -3.36
C SER A 108 0.54 -21.45 -3.59
N PHE A 109 -0.10 -21.24 -4.76
CA PHE A 109 -0.88 -20.03 -4.98
C PHE A 109 -1.94 -19.79 -3.90
N ASN A 110 -2.64 -20.86 -3.47
CA ASN A 110 -3.67 -20.76 -2.43
C ASN A 110 -3.12 -20.39 -1.05
N ASP A 111 -1.87 -20.72 -0.74
CA ASP A 111 -1.24 -20.27 0.49
C ASP A 111 -0.65 -18.87 0.34
N GLY A 112 -0.04 -18.58 -0.80
CA GLY A 112 0.50 -17.25 -1.13
C GLY A 112 -0.58 -16.17 -1.07
N ARG A 113 -1.73 -16.41 -1.72
CA ARG A 113 -2.86 -15.45 -1.72
C ARG A 113 -3.39 -15.13 -0.32
N TRP A 114 -3.32 -16.09 0.62
CA TRP A 114 -3.78 -15.88 2.00
C TRP A 114 -2.72 -15.21 2.88
N ASN A 115 -1.43 -15.32 2.50
CA ASN A 115 -0.32 -14.61 3.14
C ASN A 115 0.01 -13.29 2.41
N ALA A 116 -0.82 -12.87 1.45
CA ALA A 116 -0.59 -11.67 0.67
C ALA A 116 -0.86 -10.42 1.52
N ILE A 117 0.06 -9.48 1.44
CA ILE A 117 -0.11 -8.12 1.95
C ILE A 117 -0.54 -7.22 0.80
N GLU A 118 -1.53 -6.34 1.05
CA GLU A 118 -1.92 -5.29 0.10
C GLU A 118 -0.81 -4.24 0.12
N MET A 119 -0.21 -3.99 -1.05
CA MET A 119 0.88 -3.03 -1.22
C MET A 119 0.36 -1.67 -1.65
N ASP A 120 -0.66 -1.64 -2.51
CA ASP A 120 -1.33 -0.42 -2.95
C ASP A 120 -2.67 -0.76 -3.62
N LYS A 121 -3.57 0.20 -3.61
CA LYS A 121 -4.83 0.18 -4.37
C LYS A 121 -5.20 1.60 -4.79
N PHE A 122 -5.29 1.84 -6.09
CA PHE A 122 -5.60 3.18 -6.59
C PHE A 122 -6.37 3.15 -7.91
N TRP A 123 -7.13 4.21 -8.14
CA TRP A 123 -7.95 4.38 -9.33
C TRP A 123 -7.19 5.21 -10.36
N VAL A 124 -7.28 4.80 -11.63
CA VAL A 124 -6.57 5.45 -12.72
C VAL A 124 -7.43 5.44 -13.98
N LYS A 125 -7.37 6.54 -14.73
CA LYS A 125 -7.94 6.62 -16.08
C LYS A 125 -6.90 6.11 -17.08
N LEU A 126 -7.27 5.13 -17.89
CA LEU A 126 -6.43 4.54 -18.92
C LEU A 126 -6.90 5.01 -20.30
N ALA A 127 -6.09 5.84 -20.96
CA ALA A 127 -6.35 6.24 -22.34
C ALA A 127 -6.27 5.02 -23.28
N SER A 128 -6.92 5.10 -24.45
CA SER A 128 -6.78 4.08 -25.49
C SER A 128 -5.31 3.95 -25.93
N GLY A 129 -4.83 2.72 -26.08
CA GLY A 129 -3.45 2.39 -26.41
C GLY A 129 -2.60 2.05 -25.19
N LYS A 130 -1.33 2.47 -25.20
CA LYS A 130 -0.36 2.17 -24.13
C LYS A 130 -0.34 3.28 -23.09
N ASN A 131 -0.38 2.88 -21.83
CA ASN A 131 -0.30 3.75 -20.67
C ASN A 131 0.90 3.32 -19.82
N GLU A 132 1.69 4.30 -19.38
CA GLU A 132 2.76 4.11 -18.42
C GLU A 132 2.31 4.77 -17.10
N VAL A 133 1.95 3.96 -16.12
CA VAL A 133 1.46 4.44 -14.82
C VAL A 133 2.61 4.38 -13.82
N LYS A 134 3.03 5.56 -13.31
CA LYS A 134 4.08 5.67 -12.29
C LYS A 134 3.45 5.95 -10.94
N ARG A 135 3.87 5.17 -9.93
CA ARG A 135 3.34 5.25 -8.58
C ARG A 135 4.48 5.21 -7.56
N SER A 136 4.60 6.28 -6.77
CA SER A 136 5.60 6.35 -5.70
C SER A 136 5.18 5.51 -4.50
N SER A 137 6.16 4.90 -3.81
CA SER A 137 5.94 4.18 -2.55
C SER A 137 5.26 5.04 -1.47
N LYS A 138 5.46 6.36 -1.53
CA LYS A 138 4.84 7.34 -0.61
C LYS A 138 3.36 7.58 -0.87
N GLU A 139 2.88 7.26 -2.07
CA GLU A 139 1.48 7.48 -2.44
C GLU A 139 0.61 6.27 -2.14
N SER A 140 1.19 5.17 -1.65
CA SER A 140 0.46 3.93 -1.41
C SER A 140 -0.76 4.17 -0.55
N ALA A 141 -1.91 3.69 -1.02
CA ALA A 141 -3.18 3.80 -0.35
C ALA A 141 -3.32 2.92 0.89
N VAL A 142 -2.33 2.09 1.24
CA VAL A 142 -2.39 1.31 2.49
C VAL A 142 -1.67 2.02 3.64
N THR A 143 -0.88 3.06 3.35
CA THR A 143 0.01 3.68 4.32
C THR A 143 -0.17 5.17 4.55
N VAL A 144 0.00 5.61 5.79
CA VAL A 144 0.06 7.03 6.17
C VAL A 144 1.50 7.47 6.44
N PRO A 145 1.85 8.75 6.19
CA PRO A 145 3.16 9.28 6.59
C PRO A 145 3.31 9.32 8.11
N ASP A 146 4.54 9.46 8.58
CA ASP A 146 4.79 9.76 9.99
C ASP A 146 4.21 11.13 10.35
N VAL A 147 3.57 11.20 11.51
CA VAL A 147 3.04 12.46 12.03
C VAL A 147 4.20 13.33 12.55
N PRO A 148 4.25 14.63 12.22
CA PRO A 148 5.27 15.53 12.73
C PRO A 148 5.28 15.56 14.25
N SER A 149 6.45 15.89 14.82
CA SER A 149 6.55 16.06 16.27
C SER A 149 5.59 17.13 16.78
N PHE A 150 5.17 17.02 18.03
CA PHE A 150 4.27 18.00 18.64
C PHE A 150 4.84 19.42 18.57
N GLN A 151 6.15 19.57 18.77
CA GLN A 151 6.84 20.85 18.63
C GLN A 151 6.74 21.39 17.20
N THR A 152 6.96 20.55 16.18
CA THR A 152 6.82 20.94 14.77
C THR A 152 5.39 21.41 14.45
N LEU A 153 4.37 20.77 15.04
CA LEU A 153 2.98 21.19 14.86
C LEU A 153 2.71 22.56 15.51
N ILE A 154 3.24 22.79 16.72
CA ILE A 154 3.17 24.09 17.40
C ILE A 154 3.86 25.18 16.58
N ASP A 155 5.06 24.91 16.09
CA ASP A 155 5.86 25.88 15.32
C ASP A 155 5.14 26.27 14.03
N LYS A 156 4.62 25.30 13.27
CA LYS A 156 3.83 25.54 12.05
C LYS A 156 2.57 26.37 12.34
N ALA A 157 1.87 26.08 13.44
CA ALA A 157 0.68 26.84 13.82
C ALA A 157 1.01 28.29 14.19
N ASN A 158 2.09 28.51 14.94
CA ASN A 158 2.56 29.85 15.32
C ASN A 158 3.04 30.66 14.11
N GLU A 159 3.72 30.02 13.17
CA GLU A 159 4.15 30.64 11.92
C GLU A 159 2.95 31.13 11.11
N ALA A 160 1.95 30.27 10.88
CA ALA A 160 0.73 30.62 10.17
C ALA A 160 -0.04 31.78 10.84
N LEU A 161 -0.13 31.77 12.17
CA LEU A 161 -0.74 32.86 12.94
C LEU A 161 0.02 34.19 12.77
N THR A 162 1.35 34.15 12.74
CA THR A 162 2.19 35.34 12.66
C THR A 162 2.22 35.93 11.24
N SER A 163 2.26 35.06 10.23
CA SER A 163 2.28 35.44 8.81
C SER A 163 0.90 35.80 8.27
N GLY A 164 -0.18 35.37 8.94
CA GLY A 164 -1.55 35.46 8.43
C GLY A 164 -1.82 34.51 7.26
N SER A 165 -1.04 33.43 7.13
CA SER A 165 -1.23 32.41 6.08
C SER A 165 -2.12 31.26 6.54
N GLU A 166 -2.63 30.48 5.60
CA GLU A 166 -3.30 29.22 5.90
C GLU A 166 -2.30 28.17 6.42
N LEU A 167 -2.78 27.29 7.30
CA LEU A 167 -2.01 26.18 7.86
C LEU A 167 -2.31 24.91 7.06
N HIS A 168 -1.32 24.42 6.32
CA HIS A 168 -1.43 23.21 5.52
C HIS A 168 -0.90 21.98 6.28
N LEU A 169 -1.81 21.14 6.76
CA LEU A 169 -1.53 19.88 7.48
C LEU A 169 -2.41 18.72 6.97
N GLU A 170 -2.99 18.88 5.78
CA GLU A 170 -3.96 17.96 5.19
C GLU A 170 -3.37 16.54 5.04
N GLU A 171 -2.06 16.44 4.76
CA GLU A 171 -1.34 15.17 4.64
C GLU A 171 -1.24 14.37 5.95
N TYR A 172 -1.37 15.02 7.11
CA TYR A 172 -1.29 14.39 8.43
C TYR A 172 -2.65 14.24 9.12
N TYR A 173 -3.74 14.55 8.42
CA TYR A 173 -5.07 14.59 9.02
C TYR A 173 -5.55 13.21 9.50
N SER A 174 -5.14 12.15 8.80
CA SER A 174 -5.42 10.78 9.22
C SER A 174 -4.20 10.12 9.85
N SER A 175 -4.36 9.65 11.09
CA SER A 175 -3.44 8.71 11.73
C SER A 175 -3.90 7.25 11.59
N LEU A 176 -4.93 6.99 10.77
CA LEU A 176 -5.49 5.67 10.55
C LEU A 176 -4.90 5.06 9.27
N GLY A 177 -3.85 4.26 9.43
CA GLY A 177 -3.22 3.51 8.36
C GLY A 177 -1.94 2.83 8.84
N LEU A 178 -1.35 1.98 7.99
CA LEU A 178 -0.02 1.43 8.25
C LEU A 178 1.01 2.56 8.12
N PRO A 179 1.97 2.73 9.03
CA PRO A 179 3.05 3.70 8.80
C PRO A 179 3.79 3.38 7.49
N ASN A 180 4.02 4.38 6.63
CA ASN A 180 4.63 4.18 5.30
C ASN A 180 5.96 3.43 5.35
N ARG A 181 6.77 3.68 6.38
CA ARG A 181 8.00 2.95 6.68
C ARG A 181 7.87 1.42 6.80
N PHE A 182 6.66 0.90 7.03
CA PHE A 182 6.37 -0.53 7.11
C PHE A 182 5.71 -1.09 5.83
N LEU A 183 5.69 -0.32 4.74
CA LEU A 183 5.16 -0.77 3.45
C LEU A 183 5.86 -2.05 2.97
N LEU A 184 7.18 -2.13 3.16
CA LEU A 184 7.96 -3.33 2.87
C LEU A 184 8.21 -4.15 4.14
N PRO A 185 8.05 -5.48 4.08
CA PRO A 185 8.60 -6.37 5.09
C PRO A 185 10.12 -6.19 5.19
N LYS A 186 10.70 -6.40 6.38
CA LYS A 186 12.15 -6.25 6.63
C LYS A 186 13.03 -6.95 5.56
N GLY A 187 12.65 -8.15 5.13
CA GLY A 187 13.49 -8.95 4.24
C GLY A 187 14.73 -9.50 4.96
N LYS A 188 15.79 -9.80 4.21
CA LYS A 188 17.05 -10.36 4.72
C LYS A 188 18.26 -9.69 4.08
N THR A 189 19.40 -9.77 4.73
CA THR A 189 20.69 -9.26 4.21
C THR A 189 21.04 -9.82 2.84
N GLU A 190 20.83 -11.12 2.64
CA GLU A 190 21.04 -11.83 1.37
C GLU A 190 19.92 -11.62 0.33
N GLY A 191 18.87 -10.88 0.70
CA GLY A 191 17.67 -10.69 -0.09
C GLY A 191 16.63 -11.80 0.15
N MET A 192 15.40 -11.40 0.42
CA MET A 192 14.26 -12.30 0.56
C MET A 192 13.36 -12.20 -0.67
N ASP A 193 13.04 -13.35 -1.29
CA ASP A 193 12.20 -13.40 -2.49
C ASP A 193 10.72 -13.19 -2.15
N PHE A 194 10.09 -12.31 -2.92
CA PHE A 194 8.64 -12.04 -2.86
C PHE A 194 8.05 -12.18 -4.26
N HIS A 195 6.84 -12.73 -4.32
CA HIS A 195 5.97 -12.57 -5.47
C HIS A 195 5.21 -11.26 -5.32
N VAL A 196 5.37 -10.34 -6.27
CA VAL A 196 4.52 -9.16 -6.40
C VAL A 196 3.54 -9.40 -7.53
N VAL A 197 2.25 -9.18 -7.25
CA VAL A 197 1.18 -9.30 -8.24
C VAL A 197 0.43 -8.00 -8.39
N VAL A 198 0.09 -7.68 -9.62
CA VAL A 198 -0.77 -6.55 -9.98
C VAL A 198 -1.96 -7.11 -10.73
N PHE A 199 -3.15 -6.77 -10.24
CA PHE A 199 -4.41 -7.04 -10.89
C PHE A 199 -5.13 -5.73 -11.18
N VAL A 200 -5.59 -5.56 -12.41
CA VAL A 200 -6.32 -4.36 -12.85
C VAL A 200 -7.77 -4.74 -13.10
N SER A 201 -8.70 -4.10 -12.40
CA SER A 201 -10.15 -4.35 -12.54
C SER A 201 -10.91 -3.14 -13.06
N ASP A 202 -12.17 -3.38 -13.47
CA ASP A 202 -13.07 -2.38 -14.05
C ASP A 202 -13.52 -1.38 -12.98
N GLY A 203 -12.91 -0.19 -13.01
CA GLY A 203 -13.15 0.83 -11.99
C GLY A 203 -14.54 1.45 -12.06
N ALA A 204 -15.23 1.37 -13.20
CA ALA A 204 -16.61 1.83 -13.31
C ALA A 204 -17.58 0.88 -12.60
N LYS A 205 -17.26 -0.42 -12.54
CA LYS A 205 -18.04 -1.41 -11.77
C LYS A 205 -17.68 -1.42 -10.29
N ASP A 206 -16.39 -1.22 -10.00
CA ASP A 206 -15.86 -1.33 -8.64
C ASP A 206 -16.10 -0.07 -7.80
N ALA A 207 -16.23 1.11 -8.41
CA ALA A 207 -16.41 2.36 -7.68
C ALA A 207 -17.72 2.40 -6.86
N GLY A 208 -17.58 2.59 -5.54
CA GLY A 208 -18.69 2.86 -4.62
C GLY A 208 -19.04 4.35 -4.50
N VAL A 209 -18.13 5.23 -4.91
CA VAL A 209 -18.31 6.70 -4.93
C VAL A 209 -17.67 7.32 -6.16
N ASP A 210 -18.12 8.52 -6.53
CA ASP A 210 -17.59 9.26 -7.69
C ASP A 210 -16.20 9.88 -7.40
N GLY A 211 -15.43 10.16 -8.45
CA GLY A 211 -14.20 10.95 -8.35
C GLY A 211 -13.01 10.22 -7.71
N LEU A 212 -13.03 8.89 -7.59
CA LEU A 212 -11.95 8.13 -6.93
C LEU A 212 -10.57 8.23 -7.58
N HIS A 213 -10.50 8.61 -8.85
CA HIS A 213 -9.24 8.87 -9.55
C HIS A 213 -8.70 10.30 -9.30
N GLU A 214 -9.48 11.16 -8.65
CA GLU A 214 -9.14 12.56 -8.35
C GLU A 214 -8.89 12.78 -6.86
N SER A 215 -9.40 11.90 -5.99
CA SER A 215 -9.37 12.03 -4.53
C SER A 215 -8.54 10.93 -3.88
N THR A 216 -7.56 11.32 -3.07
CA THR A 216 -6.75 10.41 -2.23
C THR A 216 -7.28 10.28 -0.80
N THR A 217 -8.35 11.00 -0.45
CA THR A 217 -8.85 11.18 0.92
C THR A 217 -9.37 9.89 1.57
N PHE A 218 -9.71 8.87 0.77
CA PHE A 218 -10.35 7.62 1.24
C PHE A 218 -9.42 6.42 1.24
N ASN A 219 -8.17 6.62 0.84
CA ASN A 219 -7.25 5.58 0.44
C ASN A 219 -7.04 4.50 1.53
N HIS A 220 -6.97 4.90 2.81
CA HIS A 220 -6.57 3.99 3.90
C HIS A 220 -7.72 3.40 4.74
N TYR A 221 -8.88 4.08 4.86
CA TYR A 221 -9.93 3.69 5.82
C TYR A 221 -11.37 3.92 5.33
N GLY A 222 -11.57 4.27 4.05
CA GLY A 222 -12.88 4.54 3.48
C GLY A 222 -13.35 5.98 3.64
N CYS A 223 -14.60 6.25 3.24
CA CYS A 223 -15.17 7.59 3.22
C CYS A 223 -15.60 8.06 4.62
N HIS A 224 -15.54 9.38 4.85
CA HIS A 224 -15.92 9.99 6.13
C HIS A 224 -17.38 9.73 6.50
N ASP A 225 -18.26 9.55 5.51
CA ASP A 225 -19.67 9.21 5.68
C ASP A 225 -19.91 7.72 6.01
N GLY A 226 -18.85 6.91 6.08
CA GLY A 226 -18.90 5.48 6.35
C GLY A 226 -19.05 4.60 5.11
N THR A 227 -19.16 5.19 3.92
CA THR A 227 -19.20 4.44 2.65
C THR A 227 -17.81 3.88 2.34
N TYR A 228 -17.71 2.61 1.96
CA TYR A 228 -16.44 2.07 1.45
C TYR A 228 -16.34 2.35 -0.07
N PRO A 229 -15.22 2.89 -0.57
CA PRO A 229 -15.12 3.38 -1.95
C PRO A 229 -15.02 2.27 -3.01
N ASP A 230 -14.89 1.01 -2.60
CA ASP A 230 -14.69 -0.14 -3.47
C ASP A 230 -15.75 -1.20 -3.19
N ASN A 231 -16.60 -1.49 -4.17
CA ASN A 231 -17.69 -2.46 -4.05
C ASN A 231 -17.20 -3.92 -4.05
N GLN A 232 -15.92 -4.15 -4.35
CA GLN A 232 -15.35 -5.50 -4.29
C GLN A 232 -15.04 -5.93 -2.86
N PRO A 233 -15.06 -7.25 -2.57
CA PRO A 233 -14.61 -7.76 -1.28
C PRO A 233 -13.18 -7.31 -0.96
N HIS A 234 -12.89 -7.02 0.31
CA HIS A 234 -11.50 -6.82 0.75
C HIS A 234 -10.65 -8.04 0.41
N GLY A 235 -9.48 -7.79 -0.20
CA GLY A 235 -8.59 -8.82 -0.71
C GLY A 235 -8.89 -9.30 -2.13
N TYR A 236 -9.94 -8.79 -2.81
CA TYR A 236 -10.21 -9.13 -4.21
C TYR A 236 -8.99 -8.81 -5.10
N PRO A 237 -8.59 -9.72 -6.02
CA PRO A 237 -9.21 -11.00 -6.38
C PRO A 237 -8.68 -12.24 -5.63
N LEU A 238 -7.87 -12.05 -4.58
CA LEU A 238 -7.14 -13.09 -3.85
C LEU A 238 -7.90 -13.66 -2.65
N ASP A 239 -9.05 -13.09 -2.30
CA ASP A 239 -9.82 -13.44 -1.10
C ASP A 239 -10.42 -14.86 -1.17
N ARG A 240 -10.71 -15.37 -2.36
CA ARG A 240 -11.27 -16.73 -2.56
C ARG A 240 -10.21 -17.73 -2.96
N ARG A 241 -10.47 -19.01 -2.66
CA ARG A 241 -9.66 -20.12 -3.18
C ARG A 241 -9.74 -20.19 -4.70
N VAL A 242 -8.67 -20.66 -5.31
CA VAL A 242 -8.63 -21.02 -6.72
C VAL A 242 -8.46 -22.53 -6.83
N ASP A 243 -9.25 -23.16 -7.70
CA ASP A 243 -9.08 -24.58 -8.01
C ASP A 243 -7.87 -24.80 -8.94
N ASP A 244 -7.56 -23.79 -9.76
CA ASP A 244 -6.43 -23.77 -10.69
C ASP A 244 -5.91 -22.34 -10.85
N GLU A 245 -4.64 -22.12 -10.52
CA GLU A 245 -4.00 -20.80 -10.60
C GLU A 245 -4.00 -20.21 -12.03
N ARG A 246 -4.13 -21.04 -13.06
CA ARG A 246 -4.18 -20.62 -14.47
C ARG A 246 -5.44 -19.80 -14.79
N ILE A 247 -6.48 -19.89 -13.96
CA ILE A 247 -7.71 -19.11 -14.12
C ILE A 247 -7.42 -17.62 -13.90
N ILE A 248 -6.71 -17.29 -12.81
CA ILE A 248 -6.36 -15.90 -12.48
C ILE A 248 -5.08 -15.45 -13.18
N THR A 249 -4.06 -16.31 -13.26
CA THR A 249 -2.79 -15.94 -13.95
C THR A 249 -2.94 -15.89 -15.47
N GLY A 250 -4.02 -16.45 -16.02
CA GLY A 250 -4.30 -16.49 -17.45
C GLY A 250 -5.14 -15.33 -18.00
N VAL A 251 -5.65 -14.43 -17.15
CA VAL A 251 -6.31 -13.19 -17.63
C VAL A 251 -5.25 -12.13 -17.97
N SER A 252 -5.50 -11.31 -19.00
CA SER A 252 -4.51 -10.33 -19.46
C SER A 252 -4.29 -9.19 -18.47
N ASN A 253 -5.28 -8.90 -17.63
CA ASN A 253 -5.26 -7.85 -16.62
C ASN A 253 -4.63 -8.30 -15.27
N PHE A 254 -3.95 -9.45 -15.24
CA PHE A 254 -3.14 -9.92 -14.12
C PHE A 254 -1.67 -10.05 -14.55
N LYS A 255 -0.74 -9.64 -13.70
CA LYS A 255 0.69 -9.92 -13.88
C LYS A 255 1.40 -10.12 -12.55
N ALA A 256 2.32 -11.07 -12.52
CA ALA A 256 3.21 -11.34 -11.40
C ALA A 256 4.67 -11.11 -11.79
N VAL A 257 5.48 -10.65 -10.84
CA VAL A 257 6.94 -10.57 -10.95
C VAL A 257 7.58 -10.99 -9.64
N ASP A 258 8.74 -11.64 -9.72
CA ASP A 258 9.54 -11.99 -8.56
C ASP A 258 10.50 -10.83 -8.25
N VAL A 259 10.53 -10.40 -7.00
CA VAL A 259 11.43 -9.35 -6.51
C VAL A 259 12.17 -9.83 -5.27
N LYS A 260 13.28 -9.15 -4.95
CA LYS A 260 14.00 -9.36 -3.70
C LYS A 260 13.96 -8.10 -2.85
N VAL A 261 13.66 -8.28 -1.56
CA VAL A 261 13.76 -7.24 -0.54
C VAL A 261 14.99 -7.49 0.33
N TYR A 262 15.87 -6.50 0.39
CA TYR A 262 17.14 -6.59 1.12
C TYR A 262 17.06 -5.79 2.41
N HIS A 263 17.55 -6.34 3.51
CA HIS A 263 17.78 -5.58 4.73
C HIS A 263 19.24 -5.14 4.78
N VAL A 264 19.47 -3.84 4.88
CA VAL A 264 20.81 -3.27 5.07
C VAL A 264 21.03 -3.15 6.58
N GLU A 265 22.01 -3.89 7.09
CA GLU A 265 22.51 -3.71 8.45
C GLU A 265 23.50 -2.55 8.44
N GLU A 266 23.33 -1.58 9.33
CA GLU A 266 24.34 -0.57 9.58
C GLU A 266 25.35 -1.13 10.59
N ASP A 267 26.64 -1.06 10.25
CA ASP A 267 27.72 -1.32 11.21
C ASP A 267 27.76 -0.16 12.22
N HIS A 268 27.22 -0.38 13.42
CA HIS A 268 27.40 0.53 14.55
C HIS A 268 28.77 0.34 15.24
#